data_AF-B0G4F5-F1
#
_entry.id   AF-B0G4F5-F1
#
_cell.length_a   1.000
_cell.length_b   1.000
_cell.length_c   1.000
_cell.angle_alpha   90.00
_cell.angle_beta   90.00
_cell.angle_gamma   90.00
#
_symmetry.space_group_name_H-M   'P 1'
#
loop_
_entity.id
_entity.type
_entity.pdbx_description
1 polymer ?
#
loop_
_entity_poly.entity_id
_entity_poly.type
_entity_poly.pdbx_seq_one_letter_code
_entity_poly.pdbx_strand_id
1 'polypeptide(L)'
;MSSNDLTREEWRQQKIEKRAAFTKLQNLTYQEKLWRQAHMAKAFQEEMTDRGFGCHVSVGGLDSIVLYIWLKSIGIDVPGISVSILEDKSIQKVHKALGLEVVKPYKTKVQVLNEVGFPVISKKIAGRINTLQNPTENNKTVRHAIITGECGEQGHYAKNSRMQLPQKWLKLFGGYENENENVHYGKPDEEIKVSNECCYWLKEKPCDDWAKTHKSYPYLGLMAVEGGQREESLIEHGCNYYGKGVIRSAPFAIFLRQDLLQLAMEMGKWYHEHLDVFETLFHEQPYGKNADGTLKEYVPVDSIIPKIYGEIARKDNGDLYTTGAQRTGCSMCGFGIHLEKRPHRFDRLRERNEKEWEFWMYKCCTNPKTGEKFGWGKVLDYIGVGWEDIPPKQMTIEDYMNGIGRF
;
A
#
# COMPACT_ATOMS: atom_id res chain seq x y z
N MET A 1 9.71 34.05 2.16
CA MET A 1 10.92 33.89 2.99
C MET A 1 11.58 32.59 2.57
N SER A 2 12.70 32.67 1.84
CA SER A 2 13.41 31.50 1.33
C SER A 2 14.09 30.75 2.48
N SER A 3 14.00 29.43 2.46
CA SER A 3 14.68 28.52 3.38
C SER A 3 16.19 28.58 3.14
N ASN A 4 16.89 29.48 3.83
CA ASN A 4 18.34 29.50 3.87
C ASN A 4 18.83 29.20 5.30
N ASP A 5 19.78 28.26 5.36
CA ASP A 5 20.82 28.09 6.37
C ASP A 5 20.40 27.79 7.82
N LEU A 6 19.59 26.75 8.02
CA LEU A 6 19.68 26.00 9.28
C LEU A 6 21.00 25.23 9.29
N THR A 7 21.79 25.41 10.36
CA THR A 7 22.94 24.55 10.59
C THR A 7 22.46 23.09 10.71
N ARG A 8 23.35 22.14 10.41
CA ARG A 8 23.04 20.71 10.52
C ARG A 8 22.58 20.32 11.92
N GLU A 9 23.04 21.04 12.93
CA GLU A 9 22.69 20.84 14.35
C GLU A 9 21.28 21.36 14.66
N GLU A 10 20.94 22.57 14.23
CA GLU A 10 19.59 23.13 14.39
C GLU A 10 18.54 22.28 13.65
N TRP A 11 18.85 21.82 12.44
CA TRP A 11 17.96 20.92 11.69
C TRP A 11 17.71 19.60 12.45
N ARG A 12 18.75 19.03 13.07
CA ARG A 12 18.61 17.81 13.89
C ARG A 12 17.76 18.08 15.12
N GLN A 13 17.99 19.20 15.79
CA GLN A 13 17.25 19.58 16.99
C GLN A 13 15.76 19.78 16.70
N GLN A 14 15.41 20.47 15.61
CA GLN A 14 14.02 20.62 15.17
C GLN A 14 13.36 19.26 14.89
N LYS A 15 14.09 18.32 14.26
CA LYS A 15 13.56 16.98 13.99
C LYS A 15 13.28 16.20 15.28
N ILE A 16 14.13 16.35 16.30
CA ILE A 16 13.94 15.75 17.63
C ILE A 16 12.70 16.34 18.30
N GLU A 17 12.56 17.66 18.30
CA GLU A 17 11.43 18.36 18.92
C GLU A 17 10.10 18.02 18.27
N LYS A 18 10.04 18.02 16.93
CA LYS A 18 8.83 17.60 16.19
C LYS A 18 8.44 16.16 16.52
N ARG A 19 9.42 15.24 16.57
CA ARG A 19 9.16 13.85 16.95
C ARG A 19 8.63 13.76 18.38
N ALA A 20 9.24 14.47 19.33
CA ALA A 20 8.77 14.49 20.71
C ALA A 20 7.34 15.06 20.84
N ALA A 21 7.04 16.15 20.13
CA ALA A 21 5.69 16.72 20.09
C ALA A 21 4.67 15.74 19.48
N PHE A 22 5.03 15.05 18.39
CA PHE A 22 4.18 14.06 17.77
C PHE A 22 3.94 12.84 18.68
N THR A 23 4.98 12.35 19.37
CA THR A 23 4.85 11.27 20.36
C THR A 23 3.89 11.65 21.47
N LYS A 24 3.91 12.91 21.96
CA LYS A 24 2.92 13.37 22.95
C LYS A 24 1.48 13.24 22.42
N LEU A 25 1.24 13.55 21.14
CA LEU A 25 -0.07 13.35 20.51
C LEU A 25 -0.45 11.87 20.40
N GLN A 26 0.50 10.98 20.11
CA GLN A 26 0.27 9.53 20.08
C GLN A 26 -0.01 8.93 21.46
N ASN A 27 0.43 9.59 22.53
CA ASN A 27 0.21 9.18 23.91
C ASN A 27 -1.08 9.73 24.52
N LEU A 28 -1.83 10.57 23.79
CA LEU A 28 -3.19 10.96 24.19
C LEU A 28 -4.06 9.72 24.37
N THR A 29 -5.05 9.82 25.25
CA THR A 29 -6.06 8.78 25.43
C THR A 29 -6.86 8.58 24.14
N TYR A 30 -7.49 7.42 23.99
CA TYR A 30 -8.32 7.10 22.84
C TYR A 30 -9.40 8.18 22.57
N GLN A 31 -10.07 8.66 23.62
CA GLN A 31 -11.12 9.69 23.51
C GLN A 31 -10.57 11.06 23.10
N GLU A 32 -9.42 11.47 23.66
CA GLU A 32 -8.75 12.72 23.26
C GLU A 32 -8.30 12.67 21.79
N LYS A 33 -7.80 11.51 21.33
CA LYS A 33 -7.45 11.29 19.92
C LYS A 33 -8.67 11.41 19.02
N LEU A 34 -9.79 10.76 19.35
CA LEU A 34 -11.03 10.85 18.57
C LEU A 34 -11.52 12.30 18.48
N TRP A 35 -11.64 12.98 19.62
CA TRP A 35 -12.10 14.37 19.68
C TRP A 35 -11.21 15.27 18.84
N ARG A 36 -9.89 15.19 19.01
CA ARG A 36 -8.92 15.99 18.26
C ARG A 36 -9.01 15.72 16.77
N GLN A 37 -8.98 14.45 16.37
CA GLN A 37 -8.93 14.09 14.96
C GLN A 37 -10.25 14.38 14.24
N ALA A 38 -11.40 14.36 14.95
CA ALA A 38 -12.67 14.82 14.40
C ALA A 38 -12.63 16.32 14.07
N HIS A 39 -12.05 17.16 14.95
CA HIS A 39 -11.86 18.58 14.67
C HIS A 39 -10.90 18.80 13.49
N MET A 40 -9.80 18.05 13.42
CA MET A 40 -8.85 18.15 12.30
C MET A 40 -9.49 17.74 10.97
N ALA A 41 -10.35 16.71 10.96
CA ALA A 41 -11.06 16.30 9.76
C ALA A 41 -12.07 17.36 9.31
N LYS A 42 -12.88 17.92 10.23
CA LYS A 42 -13.83 19.00 9.90
C LYS A 42 -13.13 20.24 9.36
N ALA A 43 -12.05 20.67 10.02
CA ALA A 43 -11.24 21.80 9.55
C ALA A 43 -10.63 21.57 8.14
N PHE A 44 -10.33 20.32 7.77
CA PHE A 44 -9.89 20.01 6.41
C PHE A 44 -11.03 20.17 5.38
N GLN A 45 -12.23 19.69 5.71
CA GLN A 45 -13.40 19.86 4.85
C GLN A 45 -13.75 21.33 4.64
N GLU A 46 -13.72 22.13 5.71
CA GLU A 46 -13.93 23.58 5.68
C GLU A 46 -12.89 24.24 4.77
N GLU A 47 -11.60 23.97 5.00
CA GLU A 47 -10.52 24.53 4.17
C GLU A 47 -10.65 24.15 2.68
N MET A 48 -11.05 22.92 2.36
CA MET A 48 -11.26 22.52 0.96
C MET A 48 -12.47 23.24 0.35
N THR A 49 -13.54 23.38 1.12
CA THR A 49 -14.76 24.09 0.71
C THR A 49 -14.46 25.56 0.42
N ASP A 50 -13.72 26.24 1.30
CA ASP A 50 -13.31 27.63 1.14
C ASP A 50 -12.45 27.85 -0.10
N ARG A 51 -11.67 26.84 -0.49
CA ARG A 51 -10.86 26.84 -1.72
C ARG A 51 -11.64 26.43 -2.97
N GLY A 52 -12.94 26.13 -2.86
CA GLY A 52 -13.79 25.69 -3.98
C GLY A 52 -13.54 24.24 -4.41
N PHE A 53 -13.08 23.39 -3.49
CA PHE A 53 -12.84 21.96 -3.70
C PHE A 53 -13.73 21.10 -2.81
N GLY A 54 -13.99 19.87 -3.26
CA GLY A 54 -14.57 18.82 -2.43
C GLY A 54 -13.50 17.99 -1.70
N CYS A 55 -13.97 17.02 -0.94
CA CYS A 55 -13.14 15.98 -0.33
C CYS A 55 -13.60 14.59 -0.79
N HIS A 56 -12.74 13.58 -0.62
CA HIS A 56 -13.08 12.18 -0.83
C HIS A 56 -12.23 11.30 0.09
N VAL A 57 -12.60 10.03 0.26
CA VAL A 57 -11.77 9.03 0.94
C VAL A 57 -11.18 8.07 -0.08
N SER A 58 -9.86 7.87 -0.06
CA SER A 58 -9.23 6.80 -0.84
C SER A 58 -9.26 5.50 -0.04
N VAL A 59 -10.09 4.54 -0.46
CA VAL A 59 -10.36 3.30 0.28
C VAL A 59 -9.67 2.09 -0.35
N GLY A 60 -8.95 1.33 0.48
CA GLY A 60 -8.23 0.12 0.13
C GLY A 60 -8.44 -1.01 1.15
N GLY A 61 -7.81 -0.92 2.32
CA GLY A 61 -7.88 -1.96 3.36
C GLY A 61 -8.69 -1.52 4.58
N LEU A 62 -8.60 -2.31 5.66
CA LEU A 62 -9.29 -2.09 6.94
C LEU A 62 -9.18 -0.64 7.42
N ASP A 63 -7.97 -0.11 7.49
CA ASP A 63 -7.69 1.22 8.05
C ASP A 63 -8.49 2.32 7.32
N SER A 64 -8.55 2.27 5.99
CA SER A 64 -9.32 3.22 5.19
C SER A 64 -10.83 2.94 5.14
N ILE A 65 -11.24 1.68 5.35
CA ILE A 65 -12.66 1.32 5.51
C ILE A 65 -13.20 1.95 6.80
N VAL A 66 -12.46 1.80 7.90
CA VAL A 66 -12.79 2.41 9.19
C VAL A 66 -12.81 3.93 9.08
N LEU A 67 -11.85 4.52 8.38
CA LEU A 67 -11.84 5.97 8.14
C LEU A 67 -13.09 6.45 7.40
N TYR A 68 -13.53 5.75 6.35
CA TYR A 68 -14.71 6.12 5.57
C TYR A 68 -15.98 6.14 6.43
N ILE A 69 -16.19 5.09 7.22
CA ILE A 69 -17.37 4.97 8.10
C ILE A 69 -17.27 6.00 9.25
N TRP A 70 -16.08 6.19 9.82
CA TRP A 70 -15.87 7.14 10.90
C TRP A 70 -16.08 8.59 10.48
N LEU A 71 -15.66 8.99 9.28
CA LEU A 71 -15.95 10.33 8.76
C LEU A 71 -17.45 10.56 8.66
N LYS A 72 -18.22 9.59 8.16
CA LYS A 72 -19.69 9.67 8.12
C LYS A 72 -20.31 9.78 9.50
N SER A 73 -19.84 8.98 10.48
CA SER A 73 -20.39 9.00 11.85
C SER A 73 -20.15 10.32 12.59
N ILE A 74 -19.17 11.13 12.17
CA ILE A 74 -18.94 12.48 12.71
C ILE A 74 -19.54 13.62 11.85
N GLY A 75 -20.33 13.27 10.84
CA GLY A 75 -21.05 14.22 9.97
C GLY A 75 -20.28 14.69 8.73
N ILE A 76 -19.17 14.04 8.38
CA ILE A 76 -18.42 14.33 7.15
C ILE A 76 -18.87 13.35 6.07
N ASP A 77 -19.84 13.77 5.27
CA ASP A 77 -20.34 12.98 4.16
C ASP A 77 -19.60 13.34 2.86
N VAL A 78 -18.69 12.45 2.45
CA VAL A 78 -17.85 12.62 1.26
C VAL A 78 -17.78 11.31 0.48
N PRO A 79 -17.61 11.33 -0.85
CA PRO A 79 -17.50 10.13 -1.65
C PRO A 79 -16.28 9.29 -1.22
N GLY A 80 -16.45 7.97 -1.24
CA GLY A 80 -15.36 7.02 -1.06
C GLY A 80 -15.02 6.37 -2.39
N ILE A 81 -13.76 6.44 -2.81
CA ILE A 81 -13.29 5.85 -4.06
C ILE A 81 -12.37 4.66 -3.79
N SER A 82 -12.41 3.66 -4.66
CA SER A 82 -11.54 2.50 -4.54
C SER A 82 -11.16 1.89 -5.87
N VAL A 83 -9.88 1.53 -6.03
CA VAL A 83 -9.43 0.63 -7.09
C VAL A 83 -9.62 -0.82 -6.63
N SER A 84 -10.86 -1.16 -6.33
CA SER A 84 -11.24 -2.36 -5.56
C SER A 84 -10.78 -3.67 -6.23
N ILE A 85 -10.67 -3.70 -7.57
CA ILE A 85 -10.22 -4.87 -8.32
C ILE A 85 -8.82 -5.37 -7.95
N LEU A 86 -7.97 -4.51 -7.36
CA LEU A 86 -6.62 -4.88 -6.93
C LEU A 86 -6.59 -5.57 -5.56
N GLU A 87 -7.63 -5.38 -4.76
CA GLU A 87 -7.72 -5.85 -3.38
C GLU A 87 -8.25 -7.28 -3.30
N ASP A 88 -8.15 -7.91 -2.13
CA ASP A 88 -8.68 -9.26 -1.89
C ASP A 88 -10.21 -9.30 -2.07
N LYS A 89 -10.76 -10.47 -2.45
CA LYS A 89 -12.20 -10.63 -2.69
C LYS A 89 -13.06 -10.31 -1.46
N SER A 90 -12.56 -10.56 -0.26
CA SER A 90 -13.26 -10.18 0.97
C SER A 90 -13.36 -8.66 1.15
N ILE A 91 -12.31 -7.93 0.76
CA ILE A 91 -12.28 -6.45 0.76
C ILE A 91 -13.25 -5.91 -0.30
N GLN A 92 -13.24 -6.50 -1.50
CA GLN A 92 -14.16 -6.10 -2.59
C GLN A 92 -15.63 -6.21 -2.18
N LYS A 93 -15.99 -7.21 -1.36
CA LYS A 93 -17.36 -7.35 -0.83
C LYS A 93 -17.72 -6.19 0.09
N VAL A 94 -16.85 -5.86 1.05
CA VAL A 94 -17.07 -4.72 1.96
C VAL A 94 -17.14 -3.40 1.18
N HIS A 95 -16.27 -3.19 0.19
CA HIS A 95 -16.31 -1.98 -0.65
C HIS A 95 -17.65 -1.78 -1.35
N LYS A 96 -18.25 -2.85 -1.89
CA LYS A 96 -19.58 -2.78 -2.49
C LYS A 96 -20.66 -2.48 -1.46
N ALA A 97 -20.63 -3.18 -0.31
CA ALA A 97 -21.61 -2.96 0.75
C ALA A 97 -21.55 -1.54 1.33
N LEU A 98 -20.40 -0.88 1.26
CA LEU A 98 -20.23 0.52 1.66
C LEU A 98 -20.58 1.53 0.55
N GLY A 99 -21.02 1.08 -0.63
CA GLY A 99 -21.40 1.96 -1.74
C GLY A 99 -20.23 2.76 -2.34
N LEU A 100 -19.01 2.23 -2.28
CA LEU A 100 -17.82 2.93 -2.79
C LEU A 100 -17.80 3.00 -4.32
N GLU A 101 -17.35 4.14 -4.85
CA GLU A 101 -17.14 4.30 -6.28
C GLU A 101 -15.90 3.53 -6.75
N VAL A 102 -16.04 2.76 -7.84
CA VAL A 102 -14.96 1.94 -8.37
C VAL A 102 -14.17 2.71 -9.43
N VAL A 103 -12.92 3.03 -9.09
CA VAL A 103 -11.95 3.59 -10.05
C VAL A 103 -11.26 2.44 -10.78
N LYS A 104 -11.27 2.47 -12.11
CA LYS A 104 -10.65 1.43 -12.95
C LYS A 104 -9.16 1.71 -13.17
N PRO A 105 -8.29 0.69 -13.03
CA PRO A 105 -6.90 0.79 -13.47
C PRO A 105 -6.78 1.20 -14.95
N TYR A 106 -5.76 1.97 -15.31
CA TYR A 106 -5.48 2.29 -16.72
C TYR A 106 -4.80 1.16 -17.47
N LYS A 107 -4.14 0.26 -16.73
CA LYS A 107 -3.54 -0.96 -17.28
C LYS A 107 -4.00 -2.15 -16.44
N THR A 108 -4.08 -3.31 -17.05
CA THR A 108 -4.17 -4.58 -16.33
C THR A 108 -2.82 -4.93 -15.70
N LYS A 109 -2.81 -5.81 -14.69
CA LYS A 109 -1.56 -6.32 -14.12
C LYS A 109 -0.66 -6.97 -15.18
N VAL A 110 -1.25 -7.73 -16.10
CA VAL A 110 -0.53 -8.35 -17.22
C VAL A 110 0.16 -7.30 -18.09
N GLN A 111 -0.56 -6.25 -18.51
CA GLN A 111 0.03 -5.15 -19.27
C GLN A 111 1.18 -4.47 -18.51
N VAL A 112 1.00 -4.19 -17.22
CA VAL A 112 2.07 -3.60 -16.40
C VAL A 112 3.31 -4.49 -16.37
N LEU A 113 3.16 -5.81 -16.16
CA LEU A 113 4.32 -6.72 -16.10
C LEU A 113 5.05 -6.84 -17.45
N ASN A 114 4.32 -6.81 -18.57
CA ASN A 114 4.91 -6.92 -19.90
C ASN A 114 5.55 -5.60 -20.37
N GLU A 115 4.89 -4.48 -20.13
CA GLU A 115 5.29 -3.17 -20.67
C GLU A 115 6.27 -2.43 -19.75
N VAL A 116 6.07 -2.55 -18.43
CA VAL A 116 6.75 -1.74 -17.41
C VAL A 116 7.74 -2.57 -16.60
N GLY A 117 7.32 -3.75 -16.13
CA GLY A 117 8.17 -4.69 -15.39
C GLY A 117 7.64 -5.06 -14.00
N PHE A 118 8.38 -5.94 -13.34
CA PHE A 118 7.97 -6.61 -12.11
C PHE A 118 8.24 -5.76 -10.85
N PRO A 119 7.24 -5.59 -9.97
CA PRO A 119 7.44 -4.90 -8.69
C PRO A 119 8.09 -5.84 -7.67
N VAL A 120 9.41 -5.93 -7.64
CA VAL A 120 10.16 -6.81 -6.72
C VAL A 120 10.96 -6.05 -5.67
N ILE A 121 11.29 -6.75 -4.58
CA ILE A 121 12.14 -6.27 -3.48
C ILE A 121 11.47 -5.15 -2.67
N SER A 122 11.52 -3.91 -3.13
CA SER A 122 10.79 -2.78 -2.53
C SER A 122 10.60 -1.68 -3.58
N LYS A 123 9.61 -0.80 -3.41
CA LYS A 123 9.39 0.33 -4.35
C LYS A 123 10.67 1.15 -4.57
N LYS A 124 11.45 1.37 -3.51
CA LYS A 124 12.71 2.13 -3.55
C LYS A 124 13.82 1.38 -4.29
N ILE A 125 14.02 0.10 -4.00
CA ILE A 125 15.06 -0.70 -4.68
C ILE A 125 14.69 -0.95 -6.14
N ALA A 126 13.43 -1.29 -6.42
CA ALA A 126 12.94 -1.46 -7.78
C ALA A 126 13.13 -0.20 -8.62
N GLY A 127 12.93 0.99 -8.04
CA GLY A 127 13.20 2.25 -8.75
C GLY A 127 14.67 2.43 -9.11
N ARG A 128 15.60 1.99 -8.27
CA ARG A 128 17.04 2.02 -8.57
C ARG A 128 17.42 1.04 -9.66
N ILE A 129 16.90 -0.19 -9.56
CA ILE A 129 17.13 -1.21 -10.59
C ILE A 129 16.57 -0.71 -11.92
N ASN A 130 15.34 -0.18 -11.94
CA ASN A 130 14.73 0.42 -13.12
C ASN A 130 15.62 1.52 -13.74
N THR A 131 16.21 2.40 -12.91
CA THR A 131 17.16 3.42 -13.37
C THR A 131 18.42 2.83 -13.99
N LEU A 132 18.96 1.73 -13.45
CA LEU A 132 20.10 1.00 -14.05
C LEU A 132 19.71 0.33 -15.37
N GLN A 133 18.49 -0.24 -15.46
CA GLN A 133 17.99 -0.91 -16.67
C GLN A 133 17.68 0.06 -17.82
N ASN A 134 17.51 1.36 -17.52
CA ASN A 134 17.16 2.40 -18.49
C ASN A 134 18.15 3.59 -18.40
N PRO A 135 19.42 3.40 -18.79
CA PRO A 135 20.43 4.44 -18.71
C PRO A 135 20.15 5.59 -19.69
N THR A 136 20.30 6.82 -19.21
CA THR A 136 20.21 8.07 -20.00
C THR A 136 21.28 9.05 -19.52
N GLU A 137 21.65 10.05 -20.31
CA GLU A 137 22.62 11.07 -19.83
C GLU A 137 22.13 11.77 -18.55
N ASN A 138 20.83 12.03 -18.45
CA ASN A 138 20.23 12.73 -17.32
C ASN A 138 20.30 11.96 -15.99
N ASN A 139 20.36 10.61 -16.03
CA ASN A 139 20.41 9.80 -14.81
C ASN A 139 21.82 9.26 -14.50
N LYS A 140 22.87 9.70 -15.21
CA LYS A 140 24.26 9.25 -14.99
C LYS A 140 24.73 9.40 -13.54
N THR A 141 24.55 10.57 -12.95
CA THR A 141 24.92 10.84 -11.55
C THR A 141 24.15 9.95 -10.56
N VAL A 142 22.89 9.64 -10.87
CA VAL A 142 22.06 8.77 -10.02
C VAL A 142 22.52 7.32 -10.12
N ARG A 143 22.84 6.85 -11.33
CA ARG A 143 23.39 5.50 -11.56
C ARG A 143 24.72 5.32 -10.85
N HIS A 144 25.63 6.28 -10.96
CA HIS A 144 26.88 6.31 -10.19
C HIS A 144 26.61 6.15 -8.68
N ALA A 145 25.74 6.99 -8.11
CA ALA A 145 25.39 6.92 -6.68
C ALA A 145 24.73 5.59 -6.27
N ILE A 146 24.03 4.91 -7.18
CA ILE A 146 23.44 3.58 -6.94
C ILE A 146 24.53 2.51 -6.84
N ILE A 147 25.60 2.63 -7.62
CA ILE A 147 26.73 1.67 -7.63
C ILE A 147 27.72 1.94 -6.49
N THR A 148 28.19 3.17 -6.37
CA THR A 148 29.31 3.55 -5.50
C THR A 148 28.86 4.03 -4.12
N GLY A 149 27.63 4.53 -4.01
CA GLY A 149 27.17 5.24 -2.82
C GLY A 149 27.70 6.67 -2.71
N GLU A 150 28.36 7.18 -3.74
CA GLU A 150 28.83 8.57 -3.81
C GLU A 150 27.78 9.44 -4.50
N CYS A 151 27.28 10.46 -3.78
CA CYS A 151 26.27 11.37 -4.30
C CYS A 151 26.90 12.61 -4.97
N GLY A 152 26.18 13.21 -5.91
CA GLY A 152 26.48 14.56 -6.40
C GLY A 152 25.96 15.67 -5.47
N GLU A 153 25.89 16.89 -5.99
CA GLU A 153 25.49 18.12 -5.27
C GLU A 153 24.14 17.97 -4.54
N GLN A 154 23.11 17.41 -5.20
CA GLN A 154 21.79 17.19 -4.60
C GLN A 154 21.81 16.24 -3.39
N GLY A 155 22.80 15.36 -3.29
CA GLY A 155 23.01 14.52 -2.12
C GLY A 155 24.10 15.07 -1.19
N HIS A 156 24.42 16.36 -1.31
CA HIS A 156 25.44 17.06 -0.53
C HIS A 156 26.81 16.35 -0.54
N TYR A 157 27.17 15.74 -1.68
CA TYR A 157 28.42 15.00 -1.85
C TYR A 157 28.64 13.89 -0.81
N ALA A 158 27.56 13.33 -0.28
CA ALA A 158 27.62 12.26 0.70
C ALA A 158 28.34 11.02 0.14
N LYS A 159 29.27 10.47 0.92
CA LYS A 159 29.91 9.17 0.71
C LYS A 159 29.18 8.10 1.53
N ASN A 160 29.18 6.85 1.07
CA ASN A 160 28.44 5.74 1.70
C ASN A 160 26.94 6.04 1.86
N SER A 161 26.37 6.71 0.86
CA SER A 161 24.97 7.10 0.84
C SER A 161 24.07 5.87 0.86
N ARG A 162 22.91 6.01 1.53
CA ARG A 162 21.81 5.04 1.42
C ARG A 162 21.30 4.90 -0.02
N MET A 163 21.74 5.74 -0.96
CA MET A 163 21.50 5.61 -2.39
C MET A 163 22.13 4.35 -2.99
N GLN A 164 23.26 3.90 -2.45
CA GLN A 164 23.87 2.66 -2.88
C GLN A 164 22.88 1.51 -2.78
N LEU A 165 22.83 0.70 -3.82
CA LEU A 165 22.06 -0.52 -3.82
C LEU A 165 22.72 -1.54 -2.86
N PRO A 166 21.97 -2.27 -2.02
CA PRO A 166 22.56 -3.27 -1.15
C PRO A 166 23.37 -4.31 -1.93
N GLN A 167 24.51 -4.78 -1.38
CA GLN A 167 25.47 -5.62 -2.10
C GLN A 167 24.86 -6.86 -2.74
N LYS A 168 23.89 -7.51 -2.06
CA LYS A 168 23.13 -8.65 -2.62
C LYS A 168 22.52 -8.32 -3.98
N TRP A 169 21.93 -7.14 -4.10
CA TRP A 169 21.25 -6.70 -5.32
C TRP A 169 22.21 -6.06 -6.33
N LEU A 170 23.32 -5.46 -5.90
CA LEU A 170 24.39 -5.05 -6.82
C LEU A 170 24.94 -6.24 -7.58
N LYS A 171 25.22 -7.36 -6.88
CA LYS A 171 25.70 -8.59 -7.52
C LYS A 171 24.80 -9.09 -8.65
N LEU A 172 23.49 -8.86 -8.56
CA LEU A 172 22.51 -9.31 -9.56
C LEU A 172 22.22 -8.22 -10.61
N PHE A 173 22.05 -6.96 -10.21
CA PHE A 173 21.51 -5.92 -11.09
C PHE A 173 22.51 -4.80 -11.44
N GLY A 174 23.72 -4.81 -10.89
CA GLY A 174 24.71 -3.74 -11.06
C GLY A 174 25.41 -3.73 -12.42
N GLY A 175 25.27 -4.79 -13.21
CA GLY A 175 26.06 -5.04 -14.42
C GLY A 175 25.92 -4.00 -15.55
N TYR A 176 24.89 -3.14 -15.48
CA TYR A 176 24.68 -2.05 -16.44
C TYR A 176 25.76 -0.95 -16.36
N GLU A 177 26.49 -0.86 -15.25
CA GLU A 177 27.54 0.15 -15.02
C GLU A 177 28.95 -0.46 -14.92
N ASN A 178 29.14 -1.73 -15.30
CA ASN A 178 30.43 -2.41 -15.20
C ASN A 178 31.57 -1.64 -15.89
N GLU A 179 31.32 -1.12 -17.11
CA GLU A 179 32.31 -0.38 -17.89
C GLU A 179 32.58 1.01 -17.30
N ASN A 180 31.53 1.74 -16.91
CA ASN A 180 31.64 3.12 -16.42
C ASN A 180 32.29 3.21 -15.03
N GLU A 181 32.01 2.23 -14.17
CA GLU A 181 32.43 2.22 -12.77
C GLU A 181 33.57 1.23 -12.50
N ASN A 182 34.05 0.53 -13.54
CA ASN A 182 35.09 -0.49 -13.45
C ASN A 182 34.77 -1.57 -12.40
N VAL A 183 33.58 -2.17 -12.52
CA VAL A 183 33.05 -3.22 -11.63
C VAL A 183 32.62 -4.46 -12.42
N HIS A 184 32.36 -5.57 -11.70
CA HIS A 184 32.03 -6.87 -12.30
C HIS A 184 30.77 -7.48 -11.70
N TYR A 185 29.64 -6.78 -11.86
CA TYR A 185 28.33 -7.23 -11.39
C TYR A 185 27.56 -7.99 -12.49
N GLY A 186 26.60 -8.81 -12.06
CA GLY A 186 25.68 -9.51 -12.95
C GLY A 186 24.64 -8.58 -13.57
N LYS A 187 24.00 -9.08 -14.62
CA LYS A 187 22.87 -8.46 -15.31
C LYS A 187 21.79 -9.53 -15.53
N PRO A 188 20.50 -9.22 -15.34
CA PRO A 188 19.44 -10.16 -15.64
C PRO A 188 19.28 -10.38 -17.16
N ASP A 189 18.65 -11.49 -17.54
CA ASP A 189 18.09 -11.65 -18.88
C ASP A 189 17.18 -10.47 -19.24
N GLU A 190 17.11 -10.12 -20.52
CA GLU A 190 16.34 -8.96 -20.98
C GLU A 190 14.84 -9.01 -20.65
N GLU A 191 14.28 -10.20 -20.40
CA GLU A 191 12.87 -10.33 -20.03
C GLU A 191 12.58 -9.95 -18.57
N ILE A 192 13.59 -9.97 -17.69
CA ILE A 192 13.43 -9.62 -16.27
C ILE A 192 13.59 -8.10 -16.13
N LYS A 193 12.51 -7.39 -16.46
CA LYS A 193 12.37 -5.96 -16.19
C LYS A 193 11.86 -5.75 -14.77
N VAL A 194 12.42 -4.80 -14.04
CA VAL A 194 12.04 -4.45 -12.67
C VAL A 194 11.52 -3.01 -12.65
N SER A 195 10.39 -2.78 -12.00
CA SER A 195 9.79 -1.44 -11.95
C SER A 195 9.13 -1.12 -10.62
N ASN A 196 9.20 0.16 -10.26
CA ASN A 196 8.48 0.77 -9.13
C ASN A 196 7.13 1.40 -9.52
N GLU A 197 6.74 1.34 -10.79
CA GLU A 197 5.58 2.04 -11.34
C GLU A 197 4.31 1.20 -11.43
N CYS A 198 4.33 -0.05 -10.94
CA CYS A 198 3.15 -0.90 -10.94
C CYS A 198 1.96 -0.22 -10.22
N CYS A 199 2.19 0.36 -9.04
CA CYS A 199 1.15 1.12 -8.33
C CYS A 199 0.73 2.39 -9.09
N TYR A 200 1.61 3.00 -9.88
CA TYR A 200 1.29 4.22 -10.63
C TYR A 200 0.18 3.97 -11.65
N TRP A 201 0.36 2.97 -12.51
CA TRP A 201 -0.60 2.63 -13.56
C TRP A 201 -1.87 1.99 -13.04
N LEU A 202 -1.74 1.21 -11.97
CA LEU A 202 -2.87 0.48 -11.41
C LEU A 202 -3.72 1.34 -10.47
N LYS A 203 -3.11 2.27 -9.71
CA LYS A 203 -3.78 2.93 -8.58
C LYS A 203 -3.56 4.44 -8.51
N GLU A 204 -2.32 4.91 -8.49
CA GLU A 204 -2.01 6.33 -8.20
C GLU A 204 -2.56 7.22 -9.33
N LYS A 205 -2.21 6.97 -10.60
CA LYS A 205 -2.66 7.78 -11.72
C LYS A 205 -4.19 7.78 -11.91
N PRO A 206 -4.90 6.64 -11.89
CA PRO A 206 -6.37 6.64 -11.98
C PRO A 206 -7.05 7.42 -10.85
N CYS A 207 -6.60 7.26 -9.60
CA CYS A 207 -7.15 8.01 -8.47
C CYS A 207 -6.84 9.51 -8.58
N ASP A 208 -5.63 9.88 -8.98
CA ASP A 208 -5.24 11.29 -9.15
C ASP A 208 -6.06 11.98 -10.24
N ASP A 209 -6.34 11.29 -11.35
CA ASP A 209 -7.13 11.83 -12.44
C ASP A 209 -8.62 11.91 -12.08
N TRP A 210 -9.14 10.94 -11.31
CA TRP A 210 -10.46 11.05 -10.69
C TRP A 210 -10.53 12.28 -9.76
N ALA A 211 -9.55 12.46 -8.87
CA ALA A 211 -9.51 13.57 -7.92
C ALA A 211 -9.48 14.93 -8.64
N LYS A 212 -8.68 15.07 -9.71
CA LYS A 212 -8.64 16.28 -10.54
C LYS A 212 -9.97 16.58 -11.21
N THR A 213 -10.60 15.57 -11.82
CA THR A 213 -11.89 15.75 -12.52
C THR A 213 -13.02 16.13 -11.57
N HIS A 214 -12.98 15.64 -10.33
CA HIS A 214 -13.96 15.94 -9.29
C HIS A 214 -13.57 17.13 -8.40
N LYS A 215 -12.46 17.81 -8.70
CA LYS A 215 -11.91 18.91 -7.87
C LYS A 215 -11.89 18.54 -6.39
N SER A 216 -11.34 17.37 -6.07
CA SER A 216 -11.46 16.77 -4.74
C SER A 216 -10.11 16.36 -4.16
N TYR A 217 -9.94 16.55 -2.85
CA TYR A 217 -8.72 16.17 -2.13
C TYR A 217 -8.94 15.03 -1.12
N PRO A 218 -7.94 14.14 -0.93
CA PRO A 218 -8.15 12.90 -0.20
C PRO A 218 -8.02 13.03 1.32
N TYR A 219 -8.92 12.35 2.02
CA TYR A 219 -8.67 11.72 3.31
C TYR A 219 -7.99 10.35 3.11
N LEU A 220 -6.96 10.08 3.91
CA LEU A 220 -6.15 8.86 3.85
C LEU A 220 -6.04 8.18 5.23
N GLY A 221 -6.24 6.86 5.28
CA GLY A 221 -6.12 6.04 6.50
C GLY A 221 -4.67 5.73 6.88
N LEU A 222 -3.78 6.72 6.88
CA LEU A 222 -2.37 6.53 7.22
C LEU A 222 -2.13 6.75 8.72
N MET A 223 -1.30 5.89 9.33
CA MET A 223 -0.83 6.05 10.71
C MET A 223 0.69 6.23 10.73
N ALA A 224 1.22 7.06 11.64
CA ALA A 224 2.68 7.21 11.74
C ALA A 224 3.37 5.93 12.24
N VAL A 225 2.68 5.12 13.06
CA VAL A 225 3.19 3.83 13.58
C VAL A 225 3.46 2.79 12.48
N GLU A 226 3.04 3.07 11.23
CA GLU A 226 3.41 2.25 10.08
C GLU A 226 4.90 2.28 9.71
N GLY A 227 5.64 3.29 10.19
CA GLY A 227 7.07 3.40 9.98
C GLY A 227 7.46 3.88 8.58
N GLY A 228 8.78 3.98 8.38
CA GLY A 228 9.38 4.32 7.09
C GLY A 228 9.10 5.75 6.65
N GLN A 229 9.00 5.98 5.34
CA GLN A 229 8.81 7.33 4.78
C GLN A 229 7.48 7.97 5.17
N ARG A 230 6.46 7.16 5.48
CA ARG A 230 5.15 7.66 5.91
C ARG A 230 5.22 8.25 7.31
N GLU A 231 5.92 7.58 8.23
CA GLU A 231 6.17 8.09 9.57
C GLU A 231 6.87 9.45 9.51
N GLU A 232 7.97 9.55 8.73
CA GLU A 232 8.71 10.80 8.60
C GLU A 232 7.83 11.94 8.05
N SER A 233 7.03 11.67 7.01
CA SER A 233 6.13 12.66 6.42
C SER A 233 5.01 13.09 7.38
N LEU A 234 4.43 12.15 8.14
CA LEU A 234 3.36 12.45 9.09
C LEU A 234 3.87 13.20 10.33
N ILE A 235 5.07 12.88 10.82
CA ILE A 235 5.71 13.65 11.91
C ILE A 235 6.04 15.06 11.43
N GLU A 236 6.53 15.20 10.20
CA GLU A 236 6.96 16.49 9.65
C GLU A 236 5.78 17.43 9.35
N HIS A 237 4.67 16.89 8.85
CA HIS A 237 3.54 17.68 8.33
C HIS A 237 2.22 17.52 9.09
N GLY A 238 2.11 16.54 9.99
CA GLY A 238 0.90 16.29 10.75
C GLY A 238 -0.26 15.67 9.94
N CYS A 239 -1.47 15.82 10.49
CA CYS A 239 -2.72 15.29 9.94
C CYS A 239 -3.13 15.97 8.62
N ASN A 240 -3.30 17.29 8.62
CA ASN A 240 -3.66 18.05 7.43
C ASN A 240 -2.39 18.64 6.82
N TYR A 241 -2.19 18.42 5.53
CA TYR A 241 -1.03 18.92 4.80
C TYR A 241 -1.48 19.65 3.54
N TYR A 242 -0.97 20.88 3.35
CA TYR A 242 -1.33 21.78 2.25
C TYR A 242 -0.09 22.18 1.44
N GLY A 243 0.67 21.18 0.96
CA GLY A 243 1.89 21.39 0.20
C GLY A 243 1.62 21.79 -1.26
N LYS A 244 2.63 22.37 -1.93
CA LYS A 244 2.54 22.85 -3.33
C LYS A 244 2.10 21.78 -4.33
N GLY A 245 2.51 20.52 -4.12
CA GLY A 245 2.19 19.40 -4.99
C GLY A 245 1.31 18.32 -4.35
N VAL A 246 1.00 18.44 -3.07
CA VAL A 246 0.24 17.43 -2.32
C VAL A 246 -0.63 18.14 -1.28
N ILE A 247 -1.93 17.92 -1.37
CA ILE A 247 -2.90 18.31 -0.35
C ILE A 247 -3.62 17.05 0.12
N ARG A 248 -3.67 16.82 1.43
CA ARG A 248 -4.33 15.63 2.02
C ARG A 248 -4.62 15.81 3.50
N SER A 249 -5.58 15.02 4.00
CA SER A 249 -5.79 14.80 5.42
C SER A 249 -5.53 13.34 5.78
N ALA A 250 -4.87 13.09 6.91
CA ALA A 250 -4.62 11.77 7.47
C ALA A 250 -5.11 11.70 8.92
N PRO A 251 -6.43 11.55 9.16
CA PRO A 251 -7.00 11.60 10.50
C PRO A 251 -6.51 10.51 11.46
N PHE A 252 -5.92 9.43 10.96
CA PHE A 252 -5.32 8.40 11.81
C PHE A 252 -3.81 8.60 12.05
N ALA A 253 -3.23 9.74 11.67
CA ALA A 253 -1.79 9.98 11.79
C ALA A 253 -1.23 9.68 13.20
N ILE A 254 -1.98 10.08 14.25
CA ILE A 254 -1.59 9.92 15.65
C ILE A 254 -2.14 8.63 16.30
N PHE A 255 -2.90 7.82 15.57
CA PHE A 255 -3.47 6.59 16.09
C PHE A 255 -2.38 5.52 16.17
N LEU A 256 -2.51 4.68 17.20
CA LEU A 256 -1.83 3.40 17.32
C LEU A 256 -2.74 2.30 16.79
N ARG A 257 -2.18 1.09 16.60
CA ARG A 257 -2.97 -0.05 16.11
C ARG A 257 -4.15 -0.39 17.03
N GLN A 258 -3.97 -0.24 18.34
CA GLN A 258 -5.03 -0.47 19.33
C GLN A 258 -6.20 0.51 19.14
N ASP A 259 -5.91 1.81 18.97
CA ASP A 259 -6.93 2.83 18.71
C ASP A 259 -7.75 2.49 17.44
N LEU A 260 -7.05 2.09 16.37
CA LEU A 260 -7.71 1.73 15.11
C LEU A 260 -8.60 0.49 15.25
N LEU A 261 -8.12 -0.57 15.91
CA LEU A 261 -8.89 -1.81 16.06
C LEU A 261 -10.09 -1.61 16.99
N GLN A 262 -9.94 -0.78 18.03
CA GLN A 262 -11.08 -0.35 18.83
C GLN A 262 -12.10 0.40 17.98
N LEU A 263 -11.66 1.41 17.24
CA LEU A 263 -12.54 2.18 16.35
C LEU A 263 -13.21 1.29 15.29
N ALA A 264 -12.52 0.26 14.80
CA ALA A 264 -13.08 -0.66 13.82
C ALA A 264 -14.29 -1.44 14.37
N MET A 265 -14.26 -1.84 15.64
CA MET A 265 -15.43 -2.47 16.28
C MET A 265 -16.58 -1.46 16.45
N GLU A 266 -16.27 -0.23 16.87
CA GLU A 266 -17.26 0.85 17.02
C GLU A 266 -17.92 1.20 15.67
N MET A 267 -17.13 1.30 14.59
CA MET A 267 -17.64 1.56 13.24
C MET A 267 -18.37 0.36 12.64
N GLY A 268 -18.01 -0.86 13.04
CA GLY A 268 -18.79 -2.05 12.71
C GLY A 268 -20.20 -1.98 13.31
N LYS A 269 -20.32 -1.56 14.58
CA LYS A 269 -21.62 -1.32 15.20
C LYS A 269 -22.38 -0.20 14.49
N TRP A 270 -21.74 0.95 14.26
CA TRP A 270 -22.37 2.09 13.60
C TRP A 270 -22.89 1.75 12.20
N TYR A 271 -22.13 0.97 11.41
CA TYR A 271 -22.56 0.48 10.09
C TYR A 271 -23.89 -0.28 10.16
N HIS A 272 -24.05 -1.20 11.11
CA HIS A 272 -25.28 -1.98 11.26
C HIS A 272 -26.45 -1.16 11.79
N GLU A 273 -26.19 -0.09 12.54
CA GLU A 273 -27.22 0.84 13.01
C GLU A 273 -27.70 1.82 11.92
N HIS A 274 -26.96 1.96 10.81
CA HIS A 274 -27.20 2.94 9.74
C HIS A 274 -27.18 2.29 8.34
N LEU A 275 -27.76 1.09 8.21
CA LEU A 275 -27.77 0.34 6.95
C LEU A 275 -28.46 1.09 5.81
N ASP A 276 -29.45 1.93 6.12
CA ASP A 276 -30.18 2.78 5.18
C ASP A 276 -29.26 3.75 4.42
N VAL A 277 -28.24 4.29 5.11
CA VAL A 277 -27.22 5.14 4.48
C VAL A 277 -26.45 4.36 3.42
N PHE A 278 -26.02 3.14 3.75
CA PHE A 278 -25.19 2.33 2.86
C PHE A 278 -25.98 1.66 1.74
N GLU A 279 -27.25 1.32 1.98
CA GLU A 279 -28.17 0.87 0.93
C GLU A 279 -28.35 1.96 -0.14
N THR A 280 -28.57 3.21 0.29
CA THR A 280 -28.67 4.35 -0.61
C THR A 280 -27.42 4.50 -1.46
N LEU A 281 -26.24 4.52 -0.82
CA LEU A 281 -24.95 4.62 -1.51
C LEU A 281 -24.70 3.45 -2.46
N PHE A 282 -25.08 2.23 -2.08
CA PHE A 282 -24.97 1.05 -2.94
C PHE A 282 -25.79 1.23 -4.23
N HIS A 283 -27.03 1.73 -4.11
CA HIS A 283 -27.93 1.96 -5.25
C HIS A 283 -27.52 3.12 -6.15
N GLU A 284 -26.75 4.09 -5.65
CA GLU A 284 -26.15 5.13 -6.49
C GLU A 284 -25.11 4.57 -7.47
N GLN A 285 -24.46 3.46 -7.10
CA GLN A 285 -23.39 2.88 -7.89
C GLN A 285 -23.90 2.03 -9.05
N PRO A 286 -23.16 1.94 -10.19
CA PRO A 286 -23.55 1.10 -11.32
C PRO A 286 -23.76 -0.38 -10.96
N TYR A 287 -23.04 -0.88 -9.94
CA TYR A 287 -23.18 -2.27 -9.51
C TYR A 287 -24.39 -2.53 -8.61
N GLY A 288 -25.02 -1.48 -8.06
CA GLY A 288 -26.27 -1.55 -7.30
C GLY A 288 -27.52 -1.55 -8.16
N LYS A 289 -27.37 -1.54 -9.50
CA LYS A 289 -28.47 -1.58 -10.47
C LYS A 289 -28.39 -2.83 -11.32
N ASN A 290 -29.55 -3.34 -11.74
CA ASN A 290 -29.71 -4.37 -12.75
C ASN A 290 -29.46 -3.79 -14.15
N ALA A 291 -29.34 -4.67 -15.15
CA ALA A 291 -29.12 -4.25 -16.53
C ALA A 291 -30.29 -3.42 -17.11
N ASP A 292 -31.50 -3.62 -16.59
CA ASP A 292 -32.71 -2.86 -16.95
C ASP A 292 -32.86 -1.53 -16.16
N GLY A 293 -31.89 -1.21 -15.30
CA GLY A 293 -31.89 0.00 -14.47
C GLY A 293 -32.65 -0.12 -13.15
N THR A 294 -33.32 -1.24 -12.88
CA THR A 294 -33.96 -1.48 -11.56
C THR A 294 -32.92 -1.63 -10.46
N LEU A 295 -33.29 -1.31 -9.21
CA LEU A 295 -32.39 -1.46 -8.07
C LEU A 295 -32.19 -2.94 -7.75
N LYS A 296 -30.94 -3.33 -7.47
CA LYS A 296 -30.64 -4.66 -6.94
C LYS A 296 -30.99 -4.72 -5.47
N GLU A 297 -31.27 -5.90 -4.96
CA GLU A 297 -31.33 -6.11 -3.52
C GLU A 297 -30.00 -5.74 -2.87
N TYR A 298 -30.05 -4.87 -1.86
CA TYR A 298 -28.91 -4.56 -1.02
C TYR A 298 -28.72 -5.66 0.02
N VAL A 299 -27.53 -6.26 0.02
CA VAL A 299 -27.15 -7.29 1.00
C VAL A 299 -26.02 -6.72 1.87
N PRO A 300 -26.28 -6.41 3.15
CA PRO A 300 -25.26 -5.92 4.05
C PRO A 300 -24.22 -7.01 4.36
N VAL A 301 -23.04 -6.60 4.81
CA VAL A 301 -22.02 -7.53 5.32
C VAL A 301 -22.19 -7.72 6.82
N ASP A 302 -22.04 -8.96 7.31
CA ASP A 302 -22.09 -9.25 8.76
C ASP A 302 -20.98 -8.52 9.55
N SER A 303 -19.90 -8.15 8.87
CA SER A 303 -18.79 -7.40 9.47
C SER A 303 -18.11 -6.53 8.43
N ILE A 304 -17.78 -5.31 8.83
CA ILE A 304 -16.93 -4.40 8.04
C ILE A 304 -15.47 -4.85 8.02
N ILE A 305 -15.09 -5.81 8.88
CA ILE A 305 -13.75 -6.40 8.91
C ILE A 305 -13.67 -7.44 7.79
N PRO A 306 -12.88 -7.20 6.73
CA PRO A 306 -12.84 -8.14 5.61
C PRO A 306 -12.24 -9.48 6.05
N LYS A 307 -12.83 -10.60 5.61
CA LYS A 307 -12.42 -11.97 5.98
C LYS A 307 -10.91 -12.26 5.89
N ILE A 308 -10.15 -11.60 5.01
CA ILE A 308 -8.68 -11.74 4.94
C ILE A 308 -7.97 -11.31 6.24
N TYR A 309 -8.56 -10.39 7.01
CA TYR A 309 -8.09 -9.99 8.34
C TYR A 309 -8.57 -10.93 9.45
N GLY A 310 -9.47 -11.87 9.15
CA GLY A 310 -10.14 -12.69 10.16
C GLY A 310 -11.06 -11.83 11.03
N GLU A 311 -10.90 -11.94 12.34
CA GLU A 311 -11.67 -11.23 13.35
C GLU A 311 -10.74 -10.37 14.21
N ILE A 312 -11.30 -9.39 14.92
CA ILE A 312 -10.57 -8.65 15.95
C ILE A 312 -10.65 -9.45 17.24
N ALA A 313 -9.55 -10.09 17.62
CA ALA A 313 -9.42 -10.85 18.84
C ALA A 313 -8.59 -10.09 19.87
N ARG A 314 -8.65 -10.53 21.14
CA ARG A 314 -7.93 -9.95 22.26
C ARG A 314 -6.93 -10.97 22.81
N LYS A 315 -5.71 -10.52 23.10
CA LYS A 315 -4.70 -11.29 23.84
C LYS A 315 -4.95 -11.22 25.34
N ASP A 316 -4.29 -12.09 26.10
CA ASP A 316 -4.38 -12.13 27.57
C ASP A 316 -4.01 -10.80 28.24
N ASN A 317 -3.08 -10.04 27.64
CA ASN A 317 -2.68 -8.72 28.14
C ASN A 317 -3.67 -7.59 27.77
N GLY A 318 -4.77 -7.91 27.10
CA GLY A 318 -5.77 -6.94 26.66
C GLY A 318 -5.56 -6.37 25.26
N ASP A 319 -4.42 -6.61 24.60
CA ASP A 319 -4.14 -6.06 23.27
C ASP A 319 -5.02 -6.70 22.19
N LEU A 320 -5.58 -5.86 21.34
CA LEU A 320 -6.32 -6.25 20.15
C LEU A 320 -5.38 -6.61 19.00
N TYR A 321 -5.78 -7.60 18.20
CA TYR A 321 -5.12 -7.97 16.96
C TYR A 321 -6.14 -8.57 15.98
N THR A 322 -5.79 -8.58 14.69
CA THR A 322 -6.56 -9.30 13.67
C THR A 322 -6.10 -10.75 13.60
N THR A 323 -6.98 -11.75 13.60
CA THR A 323 -6.58 -13.18 13.60
C THR A 323 -5.99 -13.64 12.26
N GLY A 324 -6.27 -12.92 11.17
CA GLY A 324 -5.70 -13.14 9.85
C GLY A 324 -4.58 -12.16 9.52
N ALA A 325 -4.65 -11.58 8.31
CA ALA A 325 -3.67 -10.61 7.85
C ALA A 325 -3.64 -9.38 8.78
N GLN A 326 -2.44 -8.92 9.16
CA GLN A 326 -2.30 -7.65 9.89
C GLN A 326 -2.44 -6.44 8.96
N ARG A 327 -2.00 -6.61 7.70
CA ARG A 327 -2.10 -5.63 6.63
C ARG A 327 -2.29 -6.36 5.31
N THR A 328 -2.93 -5.69 4.38
CA THR A 328 -3.13 -6.20 3.03
C THR A 328 -2.59 -5.19 2.02
N GLY A 329 -2.34 -5.69 0.82
CA GLY A 329 -2.08 -4.87 -0.34
C GLY A 329 -2.55 -5.62 -1.58
N CYS A 330 -2.18 -5.09 -2.75
CA CYS A 330 -2.51 -5.70 -4.02
C CYS A 330 -2.16 -7.20 -4.04
N SER A 331 -3.11 -8.04 -4.49
CA SER A 331 -3.03 -9.51 -4.39
C SER A 331 -1.82 -10.16 -5.08
N MET A 332 -1.14 -9.44 -5.97
CA MET A 332 -0.01 -9.92 -6.77
C MET A 332 1.18 -8.96 -6.73
N CYS A 333 1.39 -8.30 -5.60
CA CYS A 333 2.54 -7.42 -5.42
C CYS A 333 3.77 -8.26 -5.04
N GLY A 334 4.89 -8.11 -5.76
CA GLY A 334 6.16 -8.75 -5.41
C GLY A 334 7.02 -7.93 -4.44
N PHE A 335 6.60 -6.72 -4.06
CA PHE A 335 7.33 -5.94 -3.05
C PHE A 335 7.28 -6.66 -1.70
N GLY A 336 8.45 -6.79 -1.08
CA GLY A 336 8.64 -7.49 0.17
C GLY A 336 8.74 -9.01 0.05
N ILE A 337 8.55 -9.62 -1.13
CA ILE A 337 8.47 -11.09 -1.23
C ILE A 337 9.71 -11.80 -0.70
N HIS A 338 10.89 -11.26 -0.98
CA HIS A 338 12.18 -11.75 -0.49
C HIS A 338 12.37 -11.71 1.04
N LEU A 339 11.46 -11.07 1.78
CA LEU A 339 11.45 -11.01 3.25
C LEU A 339 10.41 -11.95 3.86
N GLU A 340 9.50 -12.49 3.04
CA GLU A 340 8.47 -13.42 3.52
C GLU A 340 9.05 -14.80 3.75
N LYS A 341 8.66 -15.42 4.86
CA LYS A 341 8.88 -16.85 5.10
C LYS A 341 7.85 -17.65 4.30
N ARG A 342 8.24 -18.85 3.86
CA ARG A 342 7.30 -19.79 3.26
C ARG A 342 6.44 -20.48 4.33
N PRO A 343 5.14 -20.74 4.06
CA PRO A 343 4.43 -20.39 2.83
C PRO A 343 4.23 -18.86 2.71
N HIS A 344 4.70 -18.29 1.60
CA HIS A 344 4.58 -16.86 1.30
C HIS A 344 3.33 -16.59 0.46
N ARG A 345 3.07 -15.34 0.07
CA ARG A 345 1.81 -14.99 -0.63
C ARG A 345 1.55 -15.78 -1.93
N PHE A 346 2.58 -16.15 -2.69
CA PHE A 346 2.41 -16.98 -3.89
C PHE A 346 2.09 -18.45 -3.54
N ASP A 347 2.61 -18.97 -2.43
CA ASP A 347 2.26 -20.33 -1.97
C ASP A 347 0.79 -20.39 -1.54
N ARG A 348 0.36 -19.38 -0.77
CA ARG A 348 -1.05 -19.24 -0.36
C ARG A 348 -1.97 -19.05 -1.57
N LEU A 349 -1.50 -18.41 -2.64
CA LEU A 349 -2.25 -18.32 -3.89
C LEU A 349 -2.42 -19.69 -4.53
N ARG A 350 -1.37 -20.52 -4.58
CA ARG A 350 -1.44 -21.89 -5.10
C ARG A 350 -2.46 -22.72 -4.34
N GLU A 351 -2.43 -22.66 -3.01
CA GLU A 351 -3.39 -23.38 -2.14
C GLU A 351 -4.83 -22.94 -2.39
N ARG A 352 -5.06 -21.65 -2.62
CA ARG A 352 -6.41 -21.10 -2.84
C ARG A 352 -6.90 -21.30 -4.27
N ASN A 353 -6.01 -21.19 -5.26
CA ASN A 353 -6.34 -21.21 -6.68
C ASN A 353 -5.10 -21.56 -7.53
N GLU A 354 -4.86 -22.86 -7.70
CA GLU A 354 -3.71 -23.38 -8.44
C GLU A 354 -3.65 -22.90 -9.89
N LYS A 355 -4.79 -22.81 -10.58
CA LYS A 355 -4.83 -22.33 -11.98
C LYS A 355 -4.41 -20.87 -12.11
N GLU A 356 -4.86 -20.03 -11.19
CA GLU A 356 -4.43 -18.63 -11.15
C GLU A 356 -2.95 -18.52 -10.82
N TRP A 357 -2.48 -19.30 -9.84
CA TRP A 357 -1.06 -19.38 -9.52
C TRP A 357 -0.22 -19.79 -10.74
N GLU A 358 -0.57 -20.88 -11.43
CA GLU A 358 0.15 -21.38 -12.61
C GLU A 358 0.25 -20.30 -13.69
N PHE A 359 -0.86 -19.59 -13.96
CA PHE A 359 -0.87 -18.48 -14.88
C PHE A 359 0.13 -17.38 -14.48
N TRP A 360 0.14 -16.96 -13.23
CA TRP A 360 1.06 -15.91 -12.76
C TRP A 360 2.51 -16.37 -12.74
N MET A 361 2.79 -17.62 -12.37
CA MET A 361 4.14 -18.12 -12.26
C MET A 361 4.78 -18.39 -13.63
N TYR A 362 4.00 -18.90 -14.59
CA TYR A 362 4.55 -19.37 -15.86
C TYR A 362 4.10 -18.60 -17.11
N LYS A 363 2.98 -17.86 -17.09
CA LYS A 363 2.29 -17.44 -18.32
C LYS A 363 1.89 -15.96 -18.42
N CYS A 364 2.12 -15.16 -17.38
CA CYS A 364 1.61 -13.78 -17.34
C CYS A 364 2.37 -12.80 -18.25
N CYS A 365 3.54 -13.18 -18.76
CA CYS A 365 4.35 -12.37 -19.65
C CYS A 365 4.69 -13.11 -20.95
N THR A 366 5.00 -12.35 -21.99
CA THR A 366 5.41 -12.86 -23.30
C THR A 366 6.74 -12.22 -23.68
N ASN A 367 7.74 -13.02 -24.01
CA ASN A 367 8.99 -12.51 -24.53
C ASN A 367 8.70 -11.86 -25.92
N PRO A 368 9.04 -10.58 -26.12
CA PRO A 368 8.71 -9.87 -27.36
C PRO A 368 9.52 -10.34 -28.57
N LYS A 369 10.66 -10.99 -28.37
CA LYS A 369 11.54 -11.53 -29.43
C LYS A 369 11.15 -12.96 -29.82
N THR A 370 10.89 -13.83 -28.84
CA THR A 370 10.65 -15.26 -29.08
C THR A 370 9.18 -15.67 -29.07
N GLY A 371 8.30 -14.85 -28.48
CA GLY A 371 6.90 -15.20 -28.24
C GLY A 371 6.67 -16.17 -27.08
N GLU A 372 7.74 -16.63 -26.43
CA GLU A 372 7.67 -17.58 -25.33
C GLU A 372 6.97 -16.96 -24.11
N LYS A 373 6.16 -17.77 -23.42
CA LYS A 373 5.47 -17.37 -22.20
C LYS A 373 6.36 -17.58 -20.98
N PHE A 374 6.36 -16.60 -20.09
CA PHE A 374 7.03 -16.69 -18.80
C PHE A 374 6.20 -15.95 -17.73
N GLY A 375 6.63 -16.00 -16.48
CA GLY A 375 5.94 -15.28 -15.40
C GLY A 375 6.82 -14.98 -14.21
N TRP A 376 6.19 -14.87 -13.04
CA TRP A 376 6.87 -14.58 -11.78
C TRP A 376 7.95 -15.59 -11.44
N GLY A 377 7.84 -16.85 -11.85
CA GLY A 377 8.81 -17.90 -11.53
C GLY A 377 10.23 -17.52 -11.93
N LYS A 378 10.41 -17.13 -13.20
CA LYS A 378 11.70 -16.66 -13.73
C LYS A 378 12.31 -15.51 -12.92
N VAL A 379 11.47 -14.58 -12.45
CA VAL A 379 11.91 -13.43 -11.64
C VAL A 379 12.26 -13.86 -10.21
N LEU A 380 11.46 -14.75 -9.61
CA LEU A 380 11.70 -15.25 -8.25
C LEU A 380 12.97 -16.09 -8.19
N ASP A 381 13.22 -16.95 -9.18
CA ASP A 381 14.46 -17.72 -9.30
C ASP A 381 15.67 -16.79 -9.36
N TYR A 382 15.58 -15.74 -10.18
CA TYR A 382 16.66 -14.77 -10.33
C TYR A 382 17.01 -14.02 -9.04
N ILE A 383 16.02 -13.68 -8.22
CA ILE A 383 16.24 -13.00 -6.92
C ILE A 383 16.49 -13.98 -5.76
N GLY A 384 16.52 -15.29 -6.03
CA GLY A 384 16.76 -16.35 -5.06
C GLY A 384 15.61 -16.54 -4.07
N VAL A 385 14.37 -16.51 -4.55
CA VAL A 385 13.16 -16.79 -3.75
C VAL A 385 12.53 -18.08 -4.26
N GLY A 386 12.53 -19.12 -3.42
CA GLY A 386 11.91 -20.41 -3.77
C GLY A 386 10.38 -20.31 -3.82
N TRP A 387 9.78 -20.94 -4.83
CA TRP A 387 8.34 -20.81 -5.12
C TRP A 387 7.73 -22.08 -5.75
N GLU A 388 8.51 -22.85 -6.50
CA GLU A 388 7.99 -23.97 -7.31
C GLU A 388 7.66 -25.20 -6.47
N ASP A 389 8.56 -25.59 -5.56
CA ASP A 389 8.33 -26.71 -4.65
C ASP A 389 7.17 -26.44 -3.68
N ILE A 390 6.57 -27.47 -3.11
CA ILE A 390 5.53 -27.32 -2.09
C ILE A 390 6.23 -27.14 -0.74
N PRO A 391 6.05 -26.02 -0.03
CA PRO A 391 6.69 -25.83 1.25
C PRO A 391 6.18 -26.88 2.24
N PRO A 392 7.04 -27.43 3.11
CA PRO A 392 6.63 -28.41 4.10
C PRO A 392 5.53 -27.82 4.98
N LYS A 393 4.40 -28.53 5.10
CA LYS A 393 3.34 -28.16 6.05
C LYS A 393 3.94 -28.25 7.45
N GLN A 394 4.07 -27.12 8.12
CA GLN A 394 4.40 -27.11 9.54
C GLN A 394 3.18 -27.63 10.30
N MET A 395 3.19 -28.93 10.63
CA MET A 395 2.13 -29.54 11.45
C MET A 395 2.10 -28.86 12.82
N THR A 396 0.91 -28.50 13.27
CA THR A 396 0.72 -28.10 14.67
C THR A 396 0.78 -29.33 15.57
N ILE A 397 1.02 -29.13 16.88
CA ILE A 397 0.93 -30.22 17.86
C ILE A 397 -0.47 -30.85 17.81
N GLU A 398 -1.50 -30.05 17.57
CA GLU A 398 -2.89 -30.52 17.40
C GLU A 398 -3.07 -31.40 16.15
N ASP A 399 -2.46 -31.05 15.01
CA ASP A 399 -2.47 -31.89 13.80
C ASP A 399 -1.78 -33.24 14.04
N TYR A 400 -0.72 -33.26 14.84
CA TYR A 400 -0.04 -34.49 15.24
C TYR A 400 -0.89 -35.33 16.21
N MET A 401 -1.49 -34.71 17.22
CA MET A 401 -2.34 -35.40 18.20
C MET A 401 -3.62 -35.96 17.56
N ASN A 402 -4.23 -35.23 16.62
CA ASN A 402 -5.41 -35.69 15.87
C ASN A 402 -5.07 -36.81 14.86
N GLY A 403 -3.81 -36.93 14.44
CA GLY A 403 -3.32 -38.03 13.60
C GLY A 403 -3.05 -39.33 14.35
N ILE A 404 -2.82 -39.29 15.67
CA ILE A 404 -2.53 -40.48 16.49
C ILE A 404 -3.81 -41.22 16.90
N GLY A 405 -4.97 -40.54 16.90
CA GLY A 405 -6.26 -41.14 17.29
C GLY A 405 -6.93 -42.01 16.21
N ARG A 406 -6.24 -42.32 15.10
CA ARG A 406 -6.73 -43.21 14.03
C ARG A 406 -5.74 -44.35 13.78
N PHE A 407 -5.56 -45.23 14.76
CA PHE A 407 -5.05 -46.58 14.58
C PHE A 407 -5.82 -47.55 15.44
#